data_AF-A0A2K6TID8-F1
#
_entry.id   AF-A0A2K6TID8-F1
#
_cell.length_a   1.000
_cell.length_b   1.000
_cell.length_c   1.000
_cell.angle_alpha   90.00
_cell.angle_beta   90.00
_cell.angle_gamma   90.00
#
_symmetry.space_group_name_H-M   'P 1'
#
loop_
_entity.id
_entity.type
_entity.pdbx_description
1 polymer ?
#
loop_
_entity_poly.entity_id
_entity_poly.type
_entity_poly.pdbx_seq_one_letter_code
_entity_poly.pdbx_strand_id
1 'polypeptide(L)'
;IVMVEGTAELRWNRLGTKAQDFYNWPDESLEKMDSTLPVQQYIQQNVRADCSNIDKILEPPEGQDEKSVWKYEYLKQFCLERNEPDVKLLSE
;
A
#
# COMPACT_ATOMS: atom_id res chain seq x y z
N ILE A 1 -16.51 20.52 6.67
CA ILE A 1 -15.06 20.68 6.95
C ILE A 1 -14.90 20.53 8.45
N VAL A 2 -14.36 19.39 8.89
CA VAL A 2 -13.82 19.25 10.25
C VAL A 2 -12.41 18.73 10.04
N MET A 3 -11.45 19.66 10.08
CA MET A 3 -10.05 19.31 10.26
C MET A 3 -9.87 19.16 11.76
N VAL A 4 -9.58 17.94 12.21
CA VAL A 4 -9.08 17.72 13.56
C VAL A 4 -7.58 18.01 13.50
N GLU A 5 -7.15 19.03 14.21
CA GLU A 5 -5.74 19.35 14.41
C GLU A 5 -5.06 18.20 15.18
N GLY A 6 -3.97 17.67 14.61
CA GLY A 6 -3.04 16.77 15.32
C GLY A 6 -3.23 15.27 15.14
N THR A 7 -3.99 14.80 14.15
CA THR A 7 -4.18 13.36 13.89
C THR A 7 -3.19 12.85 12.85
N ALA A 8 -2.41 11.82 13.19
CA ALA A 8 -1.77 10.95 12.20
C ALA A 8 -2.81 10.61 11.11
N GLU A 9 -2.45 10.80 9.83
CA GLU A 9 -3.39 10.57 8.73
C GLU A 9 -3.68 9.07 8.64
N LEU A 10 -4.87 8.66 9.07
CA LEU A 10 -5.30 7.27 9.03
C LEU A 10 -5.42 6.78 7.59
N ARG A 11 -4.52 5.86 7.20
CA ARG A 11 -4.46 5.21 5.89
C ARG A 11 -5.51 4.09 5.74
N TRP A 12 -6.79 4.44 5.90
CA TRP A 12 -7.94 3.55 5.75
C TRP A 12 -8.90 4.04 4.66
N ASN A 13 -9.51 3.12 3.92
CA ASN A 13 -10.60 3.45 3.00
C ASN A 13 -11.88 3.66 3.80
N ARG A 14 -12.49 4.83 3.69
CA ARG A 14 -13.78 5.11 4.35
C ARG A 14 -14.90 4.36 3.65
N LEU A 15 -15.99 4.10 4.39
CA LEU A 15 -17.22 3.58 3.78
C LEU A 15 -17.66 4.53 2.66
N GLY A 16 -17.92 3.98 1.48
CA GLY A 16 -18.29 4.77 0.29
C GLY A 16 -17.11 5.37 -0.48
N THR A 17 -15.85 5.08 -0.14
CA THR A 17 -14.71 5.39 -1.03
C THR A 17 -14.96 4.74 -2.40
N LYS A 18 -14.82 5.52 -3.47
CA LYS A 18 -14.97 5.00 -4.83
C LYS A 18 -13.78 4.10 -5.17
N ALA A 19 -13.99 3.08 -6.01
CA ALA A 19 -12.92 2.16 -6.43
C ALA A 19 -11.65 2.89 -6.91
N GLN A 20 -11.80 3.96 -7.69
CA GLN A 20 -10.66 4.78 -8.17
C GLN A 20 -9.85 5.46 -7.05
N ASP A 21 -10.48 5.70 -5.89
CA ASP A 21 -9.90 6.41 -4.76
C ASP A 21 -9.40 5.42 -3.68
N PHE A 22 -9.58 4.10 -3.88
CA PHE A 22 -9.10 3.08 -2.94
C PHE A 22 -7.58 3.14 -2.85
N TYR A 23 -7.06 3.08 -1.62
CA TYR A 23 -5.63 3.07 -1.29
C TYR A 23 -4.85 4.31 -1.79
N ASN A 24 -5.55 5.37 -2.21
CA ASN A 24 -4.93 6.59 -2.75
C ASN A 24 -4.63 7.60 -1.63
N TRP A 25 -3.84 7.16 -0.65
CA TRP A 25 -3.44 7.98 0.48
C TRP A 25 -2.18 8.80 0.16
N PRO A 26 -1.95 9.94 0.84
CA PRO A 26 -0.73 10.72 0.67
C PRO A 26 0.52 9.93 1.03
N ASP A 27 1.62 10.18 0.32
CA ASP A 27 2.91 9.54 0.57
C ASP A 27 3.44 9.82 1.98
N GLU A 28 3.95 8.78 2.62
CA GLU A 28 4.51 8.84 3.98
C GLU A 28 5.72 7.92 4.08
N SER A 29 6.66 8.25 4.96
CA SER A 29 7.80 7.38 5.26
C SER A 29 7.34 6.19 6.11
N LEU A 30 7.94 5.02 5.89
CA LEU A 30 7.58 3.80 6.64
C LEU A 30 7.57 4.01 8.17
N GLU A 31 8.54 4.74 8.71
CA GLU A 31 8.68 5.02 10.15
C GLU A 31 7.52 5.82 10.76
N LYS A 32 6.79 6.57 9.93
CA LYS A 32 5.68 7.44 10.36
C LYS A 32 4.31 6.80 10.15
N MET A 33 4.25 5.68 9.42
CA MET A 33 2.98 5.00 9.15
C MET A 33 2.42 4.39 10.42
N ASP A 34 1.37 5.01 10.96
CA ASP A 34 0.59 4.49 12.09
C ASP A 34 -0.43 3.45 11.60
N SER A 35 0.06 2.26 11.28
CA SER A 35 -0.73 1.15 10.75
C SER A 35 -0.26 -0.19 11.31
N THR A 36 -1.18 -1.15 11.40
CA THR A 36 -0.85 -2.55 11.69
C THR A 36 -0.21 -3.26 10.48
N LEU A 37 -0.27 -2.64 9.29
CA LEU A 37 0.27 -3.16 8.04
C LEU A 37 1.15 -2.10 7.32
N PRO A 38 2.15 -1.50 7.99
CA PRO A 38 2.88 -0.35 7.45
C PRO A 38 3.75 -0.73 6.24
N VAL A 39 4.33 -1.93 6.26
CA VAL A 39 5.11 -2.50 5.14
C VAL A 39 4.27 -2.65 3.88
N GLN A 40 3.06 -3.22 4.02
CA GLN A 40 2.15 -3.41 2.89
C GLN A 40 1.75 -2.06 2.27
N GLN A 41 1.41 -1.07 3.11
CA GLN A 41 1.04 0.27 2.66
C GLN A 41 2.20 0.99 1.96
N TYR A 42 3.42 0.81 2.45
CA TYR A 42 4.60 1.39 1.82
C TYR A 42 4.91 0.74 0.45
N ILE A 43 4.74 -0.58 0.31
CA ILE A 43 4.87 -1.24 -1.01
C ILE A 43 3.80 -0.72 -1.98
N GLN A 44 2.54 -0.63 -1.53
CA GLN A 44 1.44 -0.05 -2.33
C GLN A 44 1.75 1.36 -2.83
N GLN A 45 2.29 2.21 -1.94
CA GLN A 45 2.71 3.56 -2.27
C GLN A 45 3.79 3.56 -3.37
N ASN A 46 4.83 2.73 -3.23
CA ASN A 46 5.90 2.67 -4.23
C ASN A 46 5.43 2.18 -5.59
N VAL A 47 4.60 1.12 -5.62
CA VAL A 47 4.03 0.59 -6.87
C VAL A 47 3.15 1.64 -7.56
N ARG A 48 2.39 2.44 -6.81
CA ARG A 48 1.54 3.49 -7.36
C ARG A 48 2.32 4.71 -7.83
N ALA A 49 3.41 5.05 -7.15
CA ALA A 49 4.29 6.12 -7.56
C ALA A 49 4.95 5.80 -8.91
N ASP A 50 5.46 4.58 -9.08
CA ASP A 50 6.03 4.11 -10.34
C ASP A 50 6.10 2.56 -10.38
N CYS A 51 5.13 1.93 -11.02
CA CYS A 51 5.07 0.48 -11.14
C CYS A 51 6.14 -0.11 -12.06
N SER A 52 6.84 0.73 -12.84
CA SER A 52 7.93 0.30 -13.72
C SER A 52 9.28 0.26 -13.03
N ASN A 53 9.41 0.93 -11.87
CA ASN A 53 10.64 0.97 -11.09
C ASN A 53 10.75 -0.24 -10.16
N ILE A 54 10.96 -1.41 -10.75
CA ILE A 54 11.03 -2.69 -10.05
C ILE A 54 12.15 -2.71 -9.00
N ASP A 55 13.29 -2.08 -9.29
CA ASP A 55 14.42 -2.03 -8.36
C ASP A 55 14.03 -1.33 -7.06
N LYS A 56 13.38 -0.17 -7.16
CA LYS A 56 12.88 0.58 -5.98
C LYS A 56 11.81 -0.17 -5.21
N ILE A 57 10.93 -0.89 -5.90
CA ILE A 57 9.84 -1.64 -5.25
C ILE A 57 10.38 -2.84 -4.47
N LEU A 58 11.42 -3.51 -4.99
CA LEU A 58 12.02 -4.68 -4.36
C LEU A 58 13.06 -4.35 -3.30
N GLU A 59 13.53 -3.10 -3.24
CA GLU A 59 14.49 -2.64 -2.25
C GLU A 59 13.81 -2.53 -0.86
N PRO A 60 14.26 -3.31 0.15
CA PRO A 60 13.73 -3.19 1.49
C PRO A 60 14.22 -1.89 2.16
N PRO A 61 13.39 -1.22 2.96
CA PRO A 61 13.78 -0.02 3.69
C PRO A 61 14.86 -0.33 4.73
N GLU A 62 15.68 0.66 5.01
CA GLU A 62 16.82 0.56 5.92
C GLU A 62 16.34 0.23 7.35
N GLY A 63 16.99 -0.75 7.99
CA GLY A 63 16.65 -1.16 9.37
C GLY A 63 15.57 -2.25 9.49
N GLN A 64 15.10 -2.84 8.39
CA GLN A 64 14.18 -3.98 8.47
C GLN A 64 14.96 -5.31 8.66
N ASP A 65 14.82 -5.92 9.85
CA ASP A 65 15.61 -7.08 10.31
C ASP A 65 15.41 -8.37 9.49
N GLU A 66 14.39 -8.45 8.62
CA GLU A 66 14.08 -9.68 7.89
C GLU A 66 13.68 -9.44 6.42
N LYS A 67 14.61 -9.69 5.50
CA LYS A 67 14.34 -9.79 4.04
C LYS A 67 13.19 -10.77 3.72
N SER A 68 12.90 -11.73 4.59
CA SER A 68 11.79 -12.70 4.47
C SER A 68 10.42 -12.02 4.58
N VAL A 69 10.23 -11.16 5.59
CA VAL A 69 8.97 -10.44 5.81
C VAL A 69 8.65 -9.56 4.61
N TRP A 70 9.65 -8.82 4.11
CA TRP A 70 9.49 -7.96 2.94
C TRP A 70 9.07 -8.73 1.69
N LYS A 71 9.75 -9.85 1.38
CA LYS A 71 9.41 -10.70 0.23
C LYS A 71 8.00 -11.30 0.35
N TYR A 72 7.58 -11.67 1.55
CA TYR A 72 6.25 -12.23 1.78
C TYR A 72 5.16 -11.18 1.59
N GLU A 73 5.35 -9.96 2.11
CA GLU A 73 4.41 -8.85 1.90
C GLU A 73 4.34 -8.40 0.44
N TYR A 74 5.48 -8.40 -0.27
CA TYR A 74 5.48 -8.15 -1.71
C TYR A 74 4.67 -9.20 -2.48
N LEU A 75 4.85 -10.49 -2.16
CA LEU A 75 4.07 -11.56 -2.78
C LEU A 75 2.57 -11.42 -2.52
N LYS A 76 2.18 -11.04 -1.29
CA LYS A 76 0.78 -10.73 -0.97
C LYS A 76 0.26 -9.56 -1.81
N GLN A 77 1.04 -8.49 -1.93
CA GLN A 77 0.66 -7.31 -2.68
C GLN A 77 0.46 -7.62 -4.17
N PHE A 78 1.35 -8.42 -4.76
CA PHE A 78 1.20 -8.92 -6.13
C PHE A 78 -0.10 -9.70 -6.32
N CYS A 79 -0.45 -10.59 -5.39
CA CYS A 79 -1.71 -11.33 -5.43
C CYS A 79 -2.92 -10.38 -5.31
N LEU A 80 -2.86 -9.37 -4.44
CA LEU A 80 -3.94 -8.38 -4.27
C LEU A 80 -4.18 -7.55 -5.54
N GLU A 81 -3.12 -7.09 -6.21
CA GLU A 81 -3.23 -6.30 -7.44
C GLU A 81 -3.70 -7.12 -8.62
N ARG A 82 -3.30 -8.39 -8.71
CA ARG A 82 -3.71 -9.29 -9.79
C ARG A 82 -5.14 -9.83 -9.63
N ASN A 83 -5.62 -9.97 -8.39
CA ASN A 83 -6.99 -10.42 -8.13
C ASN A 83 -8.07 -9.43 -8.62
N GLU A 84 -7.75 -8.13 -8.77
CA GLU A 84 -8.72 -7.12 -9.22
C GLU A 84 -9.09 -7.27 -10.71
N PRO A 85 -8.13 -7.54 -11.64
CA PRO A 85 -8.43 -7.98 -13.01
C PRO A 85 -9.11 -9.36 -13.10
N ASP A 86 -8.65 -10.37 -12.34
CA ASP A 86 -9.16 -11.75 -12.45
C ASP A 86 -10.63 -11.87 -11.99
N VAL A 87 -11.05 -11.08 -10.98
CA VAL A 87 -12.45 -11.00 -10.55
C VAL A 87 -13.35 -10.35 -11.62
N LYS A 88 -12.85 -9.39 -12.39
CA LYS A 88 -13.59 -8.77 -13.51
C LYS A 88 -13.76 -9.75 -14.68
N LEU A 89 -12.76 -10.59 -14.94
CA LEU A 89 -12.81 -11.63 -15.98
C LEU A 89 -13.70 -12.83 -15.58
N LEU A 90 -13.80 -13.17 -14.29
CA LEU A 90 -14.69 -14.24 -13.80
C LEU A 90 -16.16 -13.80 -13.70
N SER A 91 -16.43 -12.51 -13.83
CA SER A 91 -17.80 -11.95 -13.86
C SER A 91 -18.37 -11.75 -15.27
N GLU A 92 -17.62 -12.15 -16.31
CA GLU A 92 -18.09 -12.30 -17.70
C GLU A 92 -18.49 -13.76 -17.98
#